data_AF-A0A952DAT7-F1
#
_entry.id   AF-A0A952DAT7-F1
#
_cell.length_a   1.000
_cell.length_b   1.000
_cell.length_c   1.000
_cell.angle_alpha   90.00
_cell.angle_beta   90.00
_cell.angle_gamma   90.00
#
_symmetry.space_group_name_H-M   'P 1'
#
loop_
_entity.id
_entity.type
_entity.pdbx_description
1 polymer ?
#
loop_
_entity_poly.entity_id
_entity_poly.type
_entity_poly.pdbx_seq_one_letter_code
_entity_poly.pdbx_strand_id
1 'polypeptide(L)'
;KNIEEKITEKLLLFQSVHTLVYCRDHKAIDRVILETDYLKQVRLYTWSFNEEADLRVLSKEKTGKHTRLQLKTDSVFEVQLPFTDAAMIENALHCIAVMLLFEVPKEEIIYAVSFLQPIAMRLEMKKGINGCFVINDAYNADMDSVRIALQYLRELGNKKNKTLILTDIHQSGRSAEVLYNTLASWVNEAKFSRLILIGSQIQKYQTAFDNVESAFTNTNDFLQALPAMCFQDEYILMKGAREFELERAEAFLIEKTHATVLEINLNAIAHNFSYYKSLLSPNVKMMAMVKAASYGTGDVEIAQLLEFYKADYLAVAYTDEGVHLRKEGIKTPIMVMNPEDEHYERMARYGLEPEIYSMRSLQRYLLFARSYTEDVPSVHIKLDTGMHRLGFMPHEIQVLSETLSQYPHIRITSIFSHLAASDNPDLDTFTYSQIDKFDSATQKIADAIGYMPIRHILNTGGIERFPNAQFDMVRLGIGLYGIGSNETQTAHLMQV
;
A
#
# COMPACT_ATOMS: atom_id res chain seq x y z
N LYS A 1 -16.60 7.95 35.82
CA LYS A 1 -17.78 7.55 35.02
C LYS A 1 -17.88 6.04 35.02
N ASN A 2 -19.03 5.49 35.44
CA ASN A 2 -19.31 4.05 35.34
C ASN A 2 -19.43 3.64 33.85
N ILE A 3 -19.28 2.36 33.55
CA ILE A 3 -19.32 1.83 32.18
C ILE A 3 -20.65 2.16 31.47
N GLU A 4 -21.79 2.08 32.17
CA GLU A 4 -23.11 2.41 31.63
C GLU A 4 -23.23 3.90 31.25
N GLU A 5 -22.63 4.80 32.04
CA GLU A 5 -22.61 6.25 31.73
C GLU A 5 -21.79 6.53 30.47
N LYS A 6 -20.65 5.83 30.29
CA LYS A 6 -19.83 5.95 29.07
C LYS A 6 -20.58 5.42 27.86
N ILE A 7 -21.29 4.30 27.99
CA ILE A 7 -22.10 3.73 26.90
C ILE A 7 -23.20 4.72 26.52
N THR A 8 -23.96 5.22 27.48
CA THR A 8 -25.04 6.19 27.26
C THR A 8 -24.53 7.45 26.55
N GLU A 9 -23.39 7.99 26.98
CA GLU A 9 -22.74 9.14 26.35
C GLU A 9 -22.35 8.86 24.89
N LYS A 10 -21.82 7.67 24.59
CA LYS A 10 -21.45 7.28 23.22
C LYS A 10 -22.67 7.00 22.34
N LEU A 11 -23.75 6.47 22.90
CA LEU A 11 -24.99 6.22 22.16
C LEU A 11 -25.63 7.51 21.62
N LEU A 12 -25.33 8.68 22.21
CA LEU A 12 -25.76 9.98 21.67
C LEU A 12 -25.29 10.22 20.23
N LEU A 13 -24.18 9.61 19.81
CA LEU A 13 -23.67 9.70 18.44
C LEU A 13 -24.57 8.96 17.42
N PHE A 14 -25.49 8.12 17.89
CA PHE A 14 -26.34 7.25 17.08
C PHE A 14 -27.81 7.66 17.11
N GLN A 15 -28.15 8.87 17.55
CA GLN A 15 -29.55 9.33 17.63
C GLN A 15 -30.25 9.38 16.26
N SER A 16 -29.49 9.64 15.19
CA SER A 16 -30.03 9.87 13.84
C SER A 16 -29.75 8.74 12.87
N VAL A 17 -29.28 7.57 13.34
CA VAL A 17 -28.96 6.46 12.42
C VAL A 17 -30.22 5.67 12.07
N HIS A 18 -30.28 5.18 10.83
CA HIS A 18 -31.34 4.27 10.39
C HIS A 18 -31.12 2.84 10.89
N THR A 19 -29.85 2.41 10.97
CA THR A 19 -29.48 1.06 11.39
C THR A 19 -28.25 1.11 12.30
N LEU A 20 -28.31 0.38 13.41
CA LEU A 20 -27.24 0.27 14.38
C LEU A 20 -26.64 -1.14 14.32
N VAL A 21 -25.35 -1.23 13.99
CA VAL A 21 -24.61 -2.48 13.93
C VAL A 21 -23.73 -2.61 15.18
N TYR A 22 -23.85 -3.72 15.92
CA TYR A 22 -23.03 -3.95 17.11
C TYR A 22 -22.85 -5.43 17.48
N CYS A 23 -21.82 -5.70 18.27
CA CYS A 23 -21.55 -7.01 18.85
C CYS A 23 -22.42 -7.26 20.10
N ARG A 24 -23.26 -8.30 20.06
CA ARG A 24 -24.20 -8.64 21.15
C ARG A 24 -23.52 -9.29 22.37
N ASP A 25 -22.28 -9.75 22.21
CA ASP A 25 -21.53 -10.36 23.31
C ASP A 25 -21.17 -9.35 24.41
N HIS A 26 -21.13 -8.06 24.06
CA HIS A 26 -20.94 -6.97 25.03
C HIS A 26 -22.24 -6.70 25.79
N LYS A 27 -22.54 -7.52 26.81
CA LYS A 27 -23.81 -7.49 27.56
C LYS A 27 -24.22 -6.13 28.12
N ALA A 28 -23.25 -5.34 28.61
CA ALA A 28 -23.53 -4.00 29.08
C ALA A 28 -24.00 -3.07 27.94
N ILE A 29 -23.40 -3.20 26.76
CA ILE A 29 -23.78 -2.42 25.57
C ILE A 29 -25.15 -2.87 25.07
N ASP A 30 -25.36 -4.17 24.90
CA ASP A 30 -26.64 -4.75 24.44
C ASP A 30 -27.80 -4.30 25.34
N ARG A 31 -27.61 -4.39 26.66
CA ARG A 31 -28.61 -3.95 27.64
C ARG A 31 -28.96 -2.47 27.50
N VAL A 32 -27.95 -1.59 27.50
CA VAL A 32 -28.19 -0.14 27.43
C VAL A 32 -28.82 0.25 26.09
N ILE A 33 -28.44 -0.38 24.98
CA ILE A 33 -29.08 -0.16 23.67
C ILE A 33 -30.57 -0.50 23.73
N LEU A 34 -30.92 -1.67 24.28
CA LEU A 34 -32.32 -2.12 24.39
C LEU A 34 -33.16 -1.26 25.35
N GLU A 35 -32.53 -0.72 26.40
CA GLU A 35 -33.18 0.18 27.37
C GLU A 35 -33.31 1.63 26.85
N THR A 36 -32.53 2.03 25.84
CA THR A 36 -32.51 3.41 25.31
C THR A 36 -33.71 3.69 24.41
N ASP A 37 -34.60 4.60 24.84
CA ASP A 37 -35.88 4.86 24.17
C ASP A 37 -35.77 5.23 22.69
N TYR A 38 -34.86 6.13 22.33
CA TYR A 38 -34.73 6.58 20.93
C TYR A 38 -34.07 5.55 20.00
N LEU A 39 -33.52 4.46 20.53
CA LEU A 39 -32.99 3.36 19.73
C LEU A 39 -34.04 2.27 19.48
N LYS A 40 -35.20 2.31 20.15
CA LYS A 40 -36.28 1.33 19.95
C LYS A 40 -36.87 1.39 18.55
N GLN A 41 -36.85 2.56 17.91
CA GLN A 41 -37.27 2.75 16.51
C GLN A 41 -36.14 2.54 15.49
N VAL A 42 -34.90 2.33 15.93
CA VAL A 42 -33.75 2.11 15.05
C VAL A 42 -33.67 0.62 14.71
N ARG A 43 -33.41 0.28 13.44
CA ARG A 43 -33.18 -1.10 13.05
C ARG A 43 -31.88 -1.58 13.69
N LEU A 44 -31.92 -2.65 14.48
CA LEU A 44 -30.73 -3.28 15.02
C LEU A 44 -30.26 -4.38 14.06
N TYR A 45 -28.96 -4.45 13.84
CA TYR A 45 -28.31 -5.56 13.13
C TYR A 45 -27.13 -6.04 13.96
N THR A 46 -27.22 -7.26 14.48
CA THR A 46 -26.33 -7.76 15.52
C THR A 46 -25.47 -8.91 15.03
N TRP A 47 -24.29 -9.05 15.62
CA TRP A 47 -23.49 -10.26 15.46
C TRP A 47 -23.01 -10.78 16.81
N SER A 48 -22.78 -12.10 16.93
CA SER A 48 -22.38 -12.73 18.19
C SER A 48 -21.64 -14.06 17.99
N PHE A 49 -20.72 -14.36 18.92
CA PHE A 49 -20.13 -15.69 19.09
C PHE A 49 -20.99 -16.63 19.94
N ASN A 50 -21.79 -16.11 20.88
CA ASN A 50 -22.41 -16.91 21.93
C ASN A 50 -23.94 -16.98 21.84
N GLU A 51 -24.57 -15.94 21.30
CA GLU A 51 -26.01 -15.71 21.30
C GLU A 51 -26.60 -15.84 19.90
N GLU A 52 -27.93 -15.89 19.82
CA GLU A 52 -28.62 -15.66 18.56
C GLU A 52 -28.47 -14.18 18.15
N ALA A 53 -28.14 -13.97 16.88
CA ALA A 53 -27.90 -12.67 16.27
C ALA A 53 -28.14 -12.78 14.75
N ASP A 54 -28.27 -11.64 14.07
CA ASP A 54 -28.45 -11.61 12.61
C ASP A 54 -27.28 -12.28 11.86
N LEU A 55 -26.06 -12.09 12.38
CA LEU A 55 -24.86 -12.82 12.00
C LEU A 55 -24.30 -13.61 13.19
N ARG A 56 -24.39 -14.93 13.12
CA ARG A 56 -23.88 -15.81 14.18
C ARG A 56 -22.58 -16.49 13.78
N VAL A 57 -21.59 -16.49 14.68
CA VAL A 57 -20.37 -17.27 14.51
C VAL A 57 -20.59 -18.67 15.10
N LEU A 58 -20.54 -19.70 14.26
CA LEU A 58 -20.74 -21.10 14.67
C LEU A 58 -19.44 -21.74 15.18
N SER A 59 -18.32 -21.42 14.55
CA SER A 59 -17.01 -21.93 14.94
C SER A 59 -15.90 -20.93 14.60
N LYS A 60 -14.81 -21.03 15.37
CA LYS A 60 -13.60 -20.23 15.22
C LYS A 60 -12.38 -21.13 15.42
N GLU A 61 -11.66 -21.38 14.34
CA GLU A 61 -10.46 -22.21 14.34
C GLU A 61 -9.24 -21.39 13.93
N LYS A 62 -8.16 -21.47 14.70
CA LYS A 62 -6.91 -20.78 14.38
C LYS A 62 -5.93 -21.78 13.76
N THR A 63 -5.45 -21.49 12.55
CA THR A 63 -4.49 -22.34 11.83
C THR A 63 -3.31 -21.50 11.35
N GLY A 64 -2.15 -21.66 12.00
CA GLY A 64 -0.96 -20.84 11.71
C GLY A 64 -1.23 -19.36 11.96
N LYS A 65 -1.07 -18.52 10.92
CA LYS A 65 -1.37 -17.08 10.96
C LYS A 65 -2.82 -16.73 10.57
N HIS A 66 -3.67 -17.72 10.30
CA HIS A 66 -5.03 -17.50 9.81
C HIS A 66 -6.09 -17.89 10.85
N THR A 67 -7.25 -17.24 10.78
CA THR A 67 -8.46 -17.66 11.51
C THR A 67 -9.53 -18.04 10.51
N ARG A 68 -10.03 -19.27 10.63
CA ARG A 68 -11.21 -19.75 9.91
C ARG A 68 -12.46 -19.54 10.77
N LEU A 69 -13.48 -18.91 10.22
CA LEU A 69 -14.76 -18.68 10.88
C LEU A 69 -15.89 -19.29 10.05
N GLN A 70 -16.74 -20.10 10.68
CA GLN A 70 -18.02 -20.49 10.09
C GLN A 70 -19.10 -19.53 10.57
N LEU A 71 -19.75 -18.86 9.63
CA LEU A 71 -20.72 -17.81 9.86
C LEU A 71 -22.10 -18.25 9.38
N LYS A 72 -23.14 -17.85 10.10
CA LYS A 72 -24.53 -18.17 9.80
C LYS A 72 -25.38 -16.90 9.76
N THR A 73 -26.05 -16.70 8.64
CA THR A 73 -27.22 -15.81 8.50
C THR A 73 -28.42 -16.69 8.11
N ASP A 74 -29.03 -16.47 6.95
CA ASP A 74 -30.01 -17.36 6.32
C ASP A 74 -29.37 -18.67 5.82
N SER A 75 -28.07 -18.65 5.55
CA SER A 75 -27.27 -19.82 5.19
C SER A 75 -25.90 -19.77 5.87
N VAL A 76 -25.26 -20.94 5.95
CA VAL A 76 -23.91 -21.08 6.51
C VAL A 76 -22.87 -20.86 5.42
N PHE A 77 -21.83 -20.08 5.72
CA PHE A 77 -20.69 -19.84 4.85
C PHE A 77 -19.41 -19.71 5.68
N GLU A 78 -18.25 -19.90 5.04
CA GLU A 78 -16.95 -19.89 5.70
C GLU A 78 -16.10 -18.73 5.20
N VAL A 79 -15.43 -18.03 6.12
CA VAL A 79 -14.43 -17.00 5.80
C VAL A 79 -13.09 -17.35 6.43
N GLN A 80 -12.01 -16.97 5.74
CA GLN A 80 -10.64 -17.10 6.23
C GLN A 80 -10.01 -15.72 6.38
N LEU A 81 -9.68 -15.36 7.62
CA LEU A 81 -9.02 -14.11 7.97
C LEU A 81 -7.50 -14.33 8.06
N PRO A 82 -6.66 -13.42 7.53
CA PRO A 82 -5.20 -13.54 7.53
C PRO A 82 -4.52 -13.10 8.84
N PHE A 83 -5.23 -13.20 9.97
CA PHE A 83 -4.74 -12.87 11.30
C PHE A 83 -5.43 -13.68 12.39
N THR A 84 -4.81 -13.74 13.57
CA THR A 84 -5.29 -14.50 14.74
C THR A 84 -5.64 -13.63 15.95
N ASP A 85 -5.43 -12.32 15.86
CA ASP A 85 -5.70 -11.35 16.93
C ASP A 85 -7.20 -11.18 17.19
N ALA A 86 -7.60 -11.14 18.47
CA ALA A 86 -9.01 -11.11 18.85
C ALA A 86 -9.70 -9.81 18.44
N ALA A 87 -9.03 -8.65 18.57
CA ALA A 87 -9.60 -7.35 18.23
C ALA A 87 -9.74 -7.21 16.70
N MET A 88 -8.76 -7.71 15.94
CA MET A 88 -8.84 -7.72 14.48
C MET A 88 -9.98 -8.60 13.97
N ILE A 89 -10.20 -9.76 14.60
CA ILE A 89 -11.32 -10.65 14.27
C ILE A 89 -12.66 -9.97 14.56
N GLU A 90 -12.76 -9.30 15.72
CA GLU A 90 -13.95 -8.52 16.08
C GLU A 90 -14.23 -7.39 15.08
N ASN A 91 -13.21 -6.66 14.65
CA ASN A 91 -13.34 -5.63 13.62
C ASN A 91 -13.77 -6.21 12.27
N ALA A 92 -13.19 -7.33 11.86
CA ALA A 92 -13.57 -8.02 10.63
C ALA A 92 -15.04 -8.45 10.67
N LEU A 93 -15.55 -8.93 11.82
CA LEU A 93 -16.95 -9.31 11.99
C LEU A 93 -17.90 -8.11 11.91
N HIS A 94 -17.52 -6.93 12.41
CA HIS A 94 -18.28 -5.70 12.18
C HIS A 94 -18.36 -5.36 10.69
N CYS A 95 -17.25 -5.44 9.96
CA CYS A 95 -17.24 -5.19 8.52
C CYS A 95 -18.08 -6.22 7.76
N ILE A 96 -17.97 -7.51 8.08
CA ILE A 96 -18.78 -8.57 7.48
C ILE A 96 -20.27 -8.34 7.73
N ALA A 97 -20.66 -7.99 8.97
CA ALA A 97 -22.04 -7.66 9.31
C ALA A 97 -22.58 -6.49 8.46
N VAL A 98 -21.78 -5.44 8.28
CA VAL A 98 -22.16 -4.27 7.45
C VAL A 98 -22.25 -4.63 5.97
N MET A 99 -21.32 -5.43 5.43
CA MET A 99 -21.37 -5.88 4.03
C MET A 99 -22.62 -6.73 3.75
N LEU A 100 -22.99 -7.61 4.68
CA LEU A 100 -24.21 -8.40 4.59
C LEU A 100 -25.47 -7.51 4.66
N LEU A 101 -25.46 -6.48 5.52
CA LEU A 101 -26.55 -5.51 5.60
C LEU A 101 -26.74 -4.73 4.28
N PHE A 102 -25.65 -4.47 3.55
CA PHE A 102 -25.68 -3.86 2.21
C PHE A 102 -25.88 -4.87 1.07
N GLU A 103 -26.27 -6.11 1.39
CA GLU A 103 -26.58 -7.16 0.41
C GLU A 103 -25.40 -7.52 -0.51
N VAL A 104 -24.16 -7.33 -0.04
CA VAL A 104 -22.96 -7.77 -0.77
C VAL A 104 -22.96 -9.31 -0.86
N PRO A 105 -22.74 -9.90 -2.05
CA PRO A 105 -22.70 -11.35 -2.22
C PRO A 105 -21.67 -12.02 -1.31
N LYS A 106 -22.02 -13.19 -0.75
CA LYS A 106 -21.17 -13.92 0.20
C LYS A 106 -19.83 -14.29 -0.41
N GLU A 107 -19.81 -14.63 -1.70
CA GLU A 107 -18.60 -14.96 -2.46
C GLU A 107 -17.63 -13.78 -2.53
N GLU A 108 -18.17 -12.56 -2.72
CA GLU A 108 -17.37 -11.33 -2.71
C GLU A 108 -16.83 -11.01 -1.32
N ILE A 109 -17.63 -11.22 -0.28
CA ILE A 109 -17.19 -11.07 1.12
C ILE A 109 -16.03 -12.02 1.41
N ILE A 110 -16.18 -13.31 1.08
CA ILE A 110 -15.17 -14.34 1.29
C ILE A 110 -13.86 -13.96 0.58
N TYR A 111 -13.97 -13.52 -0.68
CA TYR A 111 -12.82 -13.05 -1.44
C TYR A 111 -12.18 -11.83 -0.75
N ALA A 112 -12.93 -10.76 -0.50
CA ALA A 112 -12.42 -9.51 0.03
C ALA A 112 -11.72 -9.66 1.39
N VAL A 113 -12.32 -10.41 2.33
CA VAL A 113 -11.75 -10.57 3.68
C VAL A 113 -10.46 -11.38 3.69
N SER A 114 -10.23 -12.21 2.66
CA SER A 114 -8.99 -12.98 2.52
C SER A 114 -7.77 -12.11 2.21
N PHE A 115 -7.96 -10.89 1.67
CA PHE A 115 -6.89 -9.94 1.35
C PHE A 115 -6.64 -8.88 2.43
N LEU A 116 -7.38 -8.92 3.55
CA LEU A 116 -7.18 -7.96 4.63
C LEU A 116 -5.72 -7.97 5.11
N GLN A 117 -5.13 -6.80 5.31
CA GLN A 117 -3.77 -6.71 5.82
C GLN A 117 -3.80 -6.54 7.33
N PRO A 118 -2.96 -7.27 8.09
CA PRO A 118 -2.79 -7.00 9.50
C PRO A 118 -2.18 -5.59 9.69
N ILE A 119 -2.82 -4.76 10.52
CA ILE A 119 -2.28 -3.44 10.86
C ILE A 119 -1.06 -3.64 11.77
N ALA A 120 0.13 -3.34 11.24
CA ALA A 120 1.41 -3.49 11.93
C ALA A 120 1.62 -2.37 12.95
N MET A 121 0.93 -2.39 14.10
CA MET A 121 1.10 -1.33 15.13
C MET A 121 0.88 -1.78 16.60
N ARG A 122 0.56 -3.05 16.91
CA ARG A 122 0.27 -3.47 18.30
C ARG A 122 1.20 -4.57 18.79
N LEU A 123 1.97 -4.27 19.85
CA LEU A 123 2.96 -5.18 20.46
C LEU A 123 3.98 -5.74 19.45
N GLU A 124 4.28 -4.95 18.42
CA GLU A 124 5.28 -5.31 17.42
C GLU A 124 6.66 -5.34 18.07
N MET A 125 7.35 -6.47 17.94
CA MET A 125 8.73 -6.62 18.39
C MET A 125 9.68 -6.32 17.25
N LYS A 126 10.44 -5.22 17.36
CA LYS A 126 11.47 -4.80 16.41
C LYS A 126 12.86 -5.02 16.98
N LYS A 127 13.84 -5.25 16.12
CA LYS A 127 15.25 -5.29 16.53
C LYS A 127 15.69 -3.88 16.94
N GLY A 128 16.25 -3.77 18.14
CA GLY A 128 16.79 -2.56 18.70
C GLY A 128 18.31 -2.48 18.58
N ILE A 129 18.86 -1.30 18.87
CA ILE A 129 20.31 -1.08 19.01
C ILE A 129 20.92 -2.05 20.03
N ASN A 130 22.21 -2.36 19.90
CA ASN A 130 22.99 -3.10 20.91
C ASN A 130 22.37 -4.45 21.35
N GLY A 131 21.75 -5.19 20.43
CA GLY A 131 21.16 -6.50 20.73
C GLY A 131 19.83 -6.44 21.51
N CYS A 132 19.22 -5.26 21.60
CA CYS A 132 17.93 -5.05 22.23
C CYS A 132 16.77 -5.48 21.32
N PHE A 133 15.59 -5.62 21.91
CA PHE A 133 14.32 -5.75 21.19
C PHE A 133 13.34 -4.71 21.72
N VAL A 134 12.79 -3.89 20.83
CA VAL A 134 11.81 -2.86 21.16
C VAL A 134 10.41 -3.42 20.91
N ILE A 135 9.56 -3.42 21.93
CA ILE A 135 8.15 -3.80 21.86
C ILE A 135 7.34 -2.50 21.88
N ASN A 136 6.78 -2.12 20.73
CA ASN A 136 6.05 -0.87 20.59
C ASN A 136 4.55 -1.05 20.89
N ASP A 137 4.07 -0.34 21.91
CA ASP A 137 2.65 -0.15 22.25
C ASP A 137 2.41 1.31 22.69
N ALA A 138 3.00 2.26 21.94
CA ALA A 138 3.02 3.70 22.20
C ALA A 138 1.71 4.45 21.89
N TYR A 139 0.71 3.78 21.35
CA TYR A 139 -0.47 4.45 20.79
C TYR A 139 -1.65 4.54 21.77
N ASN A 140 -1.79 3.56 22.66
CA ASN A 140 -2.86 3.51 23.64
C ASN A 140 -2.27 3.28 25.04
N ALA A 141 -2.54 4.18 25.97
CA ALA A 141 -2.24 4.01 27.38
C ALA A 141 -3.53 4.09 28.19
N ASP A 142 -4.21 2.96 28.28
CA ASP A 142 -5.23 2.66 29.29
C ASP A 142 -4.80 1.46 30.15
N MET A 143 -5.46 1.26 31.28
CA MET A 143 -5.09 0.19 32.24
C MET A 143 -5.17 -1.22 31.62
N ASP A 144 -6.18 -1.49 30.79
CA ASP A 144 -6.34 -2.81 30.17
C ASP A 144 -5.21 -3.09 29.17
N SER A 145 -4.82 -2.06 28.42
CA SER A 145 -3.75 -2.12 27.44
C SER A 145 -2.38 -2.33 28.11
N VAL A 146 -2.11 -1.71 29.27
CA VAL A 146 -0.90 -2.01 30.06
C VAL A 146 -0.91 -3.45 30.53
N ARG A 147 -2.05 -3.95 31.04
CA ARG A 147 -2.15 -5.34 31.49
C ARG A 147 -1.84 -6.34 30.37
N ILE A 148 -2.36 -6.09 29.16
CA ILE A 148 -2.08 -6.92 27.97
C ILE A 148 -0.59 -6.90 27.64
N ALA A 149 0.04 -5.71 27.63
CA ALA A 149 1.47 -5.57 27.34
C ALA A 149 2.35 -6.31 28.37
N LEU A 150 2.00 -6.24 29.66
CA LEU A 150 2.69 -6.96 30.72
C LEU A 150 2.53 -8.48 30.58
N GLN A 151 1.35 -8.97 30.18
CA GLN A 151 1.12 -10.39 29.92
C GLN A 151 1.97 -10.88 28.75
N TYR A 152 2.01 -10.13 27.65
CA TYR A 152 2.87 -10.46 26.50
C TYR A 152 4.35 -10.56 26.89
N LEU A 153 4.84 -9.63 27.72
CA LEU A 153 6.21 -9.65 28.23
C LEU A 153 6.51 -10.86 29.13
N ARG A 154 5.51 -11.42 29.81
CA ARG A 154 5.65 -12.66 30.60
C ARG A 154 5.82 -13.88 29.68
N GLU A 155 5.13 -13.92 28.55
CA GLU A 155 5.22 -15.02 27.58
C GLU A 155 6.59 -15.12 26.91
N LEU A 156 7.30 -13.99 26.75
CA LEU A 156 8.68 -13.96 26.23
C LEU A 156 9.71 -14.61 27.18
N GLY A 157 9.34 -14.86 28.44
CA GLY A 157 10.19 -15.42 29.47
C GLY A 157 11.23 -14.43 30.02
N ASN A 158 12.30 -14.96 30.63
CA ASN A 158 13.37 -14.18 31.30
C ASN A 158 14.72 -14.30 30.56
N LYS A 159 14.69 -14.30 29.23
CA LYS A 159 15.90 -14.49 28.41
C LYS A 159 16.83 -13.28 28.38
N LYS A 160 16.30 -12.08 28.63
CA LYS A 160 16.99 -10.79 28.61
C LYS A 160 16.47 -9.90 29.73
N ASN A 161 17.24 -8.89 30.12
CA ASN A 161 16.79 -7.84 31.03
C ASN A 161 15.57 -7.12 30.46
N LYS A 162 14.76 -6.51 31.32
CA LYS A 162 13.48 -5.89 30.93
C LYS A 162 13.49 -4.41 31.33
N THR A 163 13.28 -3.55 30.35
CA THR A 163 13.11 -2.12 30.51
C THR A 163 11.69 -1.73 30.13
N LEU A 164 11.05 -0.88 30.94
CA LEU A 164 9.76 -0.28 30.60
C LEU A 164 9.88 1.23 30.54
N ILE A 165 9.48 1.78 29.40
CA ILE A 165 9.28 3.21 29.18
C ILE A 165 7.77 3.44 29.25
N LEU A 166 7.30 4.15 30.27
CA LEU A 166 5.88 4.32 30.58
C LEU A 166 5.51 5.79 30.66
N THR A 167 4.49 6.22 29.91
CA THR A 167 3.99 7.60 30.01
C THR A 167 2.85 7.76 31.02
N ASP A 168 2.37 8.99 31.19
CA ASP A 168 1.05 9.23 31.79
C ASP A 168 -0.05 8.44 31.07
N ILE A 169 -0.99 7.93 31.87
CA ILE A 169 -2.16 7.19 31.41
C ILE A 169 -3.36 8.12 31.50
N HIS A 170 -3.95 8.43 30.36
CA HIS A 170 -5.18 9.21 30.30
C HIS A 170 -6.40 8.27 30.33
N GLN A 171 -7.49 8.70 30.96
CA GLN A 171 -8.82 8.06 30.93
C GLN A 171 -9.13 6.88 31.88
N SER A 172 -8.55 6.82 33.08
CA SER A 172 -8.96 5.78 34.05
C SER A 172 -10.34 6.03 34.70
N GLY A 173 -10.84 7.27 34.71
CA GLY A 173 -12.02 7.66 35.47
C GLY A 173 -11.87 7.53 36.99
N ARG A 174 -10.64 7.30 37.48
CA ARG A 174 -10.23 7.18 38.89
C ARG A 174 -9.41 8.40 39.29
N SER A 175 -9.22 8.61 40.60
CA SER A 175 -8.23 9.59 41.08
C SER A 175 -6.82 9.15 40.68
N ALA A 176 -5.92 10.12 40.48
CA ALA A 176 -4.53 9.85 40.10
C ALA A 176 -3.83 8.91 41.09
N GLU A 177 -4.06 9.09 42.39
CA GLU A 177 -3.50 8.23 43.44
C GLU A 177 -3.89 6.76 43.28
N VAL A 178 -5.18 6.46 43.09
CA VAL A 178 -5.65 5.08 42.90
C VAL A 178 -5.11 4.50 41.60
N LEU A 179 -5.06 5.31 40.54
CA LEU A 179 -4.55 4.90 39.23
C LEU A 179 -3.09 4.46 39.31
N TYR A 180 -2.19 5.35 39.75
CA TYR A 180 -0.76 5.10 39.73
C TYR A 180 -0.33 4.06 40.76
N ASN A 181 -0.99 3.96 41.92
CA ASN A 181 -0.72 2.87 42.88
C ASN A 181 -1.12 1.50 42.31
N THR A 182 -2.26 1.42 41.61
CA THR A 182 -2.66 0.16 40.94
C THR A 182 -1.68 -0.20 39.82
N LEU A 183 -1.29 0.79 39.02
CA LEU A 183 -0.35 0.63 37.92
C LEU A 183 1.02 0.18 38.42
N ALA A 184 1.53 0.81 39.46
CA ALA A 184 2.80 0.46 40.09
C ALA A 184 2.77 -0.97 40.63
N SER A 185 1.69 -1.41 41.26
CA SER A 185 1.56 -2.80 41.70
C SER A 185 1.72 -3.81 40.55
N TRP A 186 1.12 -3.55 39.38
CA TRP A 186 1.24 -4.43 38.22
C TRP A 186 2.65 -4.42 37.61
N VAL A 187 3.25 -3.23 37.51
CA VAL A 187 4.60 -3.04 36.97
C VAL A 187 5.65 -3.70 37.88
N ASN A 188 5.55 -3.52 39.19
CA ASN A 188 6.46 -4.11 40.17
C ASN A 188 6.37 -5.65 40.16
N GLU A 189 5.16 -6.21 40.01
CA GLU A 189 4.96 -7.66 39.86
C GLU A 189 5.63 -8.23 38.60
N ALA A 190 5.75 -7.42 37.53
CA ALA A 190 6.42 -7.81 36.30
C ALA A 190 7.96 -7.81 36.38
N LYS A 191 8.54 -7.29 37.49
CA LYS A 191 9.98 -7.31 37.80
C LYS A 191 10.87 -6.76 36.69
N PHE A 192 10.63 -5.52 36.29
CA PHE A 192 11.53 -4.81 35.37
C PHE A 192 12.90 -4.55 36.01
N SER A 193 13.95 -4.67 35.19
CA SER A 193 15.33 -4.33 35.57
C SER A 193 15.49 -2.82 35.72
N ARG A 194 14.77 -2.04 34.91
CA ARG A 194 14.71 -0.58 35.03
C ARG A 194 13.42 -0.01 34.46
N LEU A 195 13.02 1.14 34.98
CA LEU A 195 11.87 1.91 34.54
C LEU A 195 12.26 3.33 34.15
N ILE A 196 11.65 3.83 33.08
CA ILE A 196 11.73 5.21 32.63
C ILE A 196 10.31 5.75 32.57
N LEU A 197 10.03 6.79 33.37
CA LEU A 197 8.69 7.37 33.50
C LEU A 197 8.62 8.71 32.76
N ILE A 198 7.56 8.97 31.98
CA ILE A 198 7.43 10.19 31.18
C ILE A 198 6.04 10.82 31.40
N GLY A 199 5.97 11.92 32.11
CA GLY A 199 4.72 12.65 32.32
C GLY A 199 4.67 13.36 33.65
N SER A 200 4.01 14.52 33.64
CA SER A 200 3.87 15.39 34.81
C SER A 200 3.15 14.73 35.99
N GLN A 201 2.29 13.72 35.75
CA GLN A 201 1.55 13.05 36.81
C GLN A 201 2.30 11.82 37.33
N ILE A 202 2.74 10.91 36.45
CA ILE A 202 3.41 9.66 36.79
C ILE A 202 4.71 9.92 37.55
N GLN A 203 5.42 11.00 37.23
CA GLN A 203 6.61 11.43 37.94
C GLN A 203 6.33 11.72 39.42
N LYS A 204 5.16 12.27 39.78
CA LYS A 204 4.78 12.53 41.19
C LYS A 204 4.62 11.24 42.00
N TYR A 205 4.31 10.13 41.33
CA TYR A 205 4.10 8.82 41.94
C TYR A 205 5.28 7.86 41.71
N GLN A 206 6.44 8.37 41.27
CA GLN A 206 7.62 7.55 40.99
C GLN A 206 8.05 6.66 42.16
N THR A 207 7.80 7.08 43.41
CA THR A 207 8.17 6.33 44.62
C THR A 207 7.35 5.06 44.82
N ALA A 208 6.22 4.90 44.12
CA ALA A 208 5.45 3.66 44.15
C ALA A 208 6.02 2.58 43.22
N PHE A 209 6.85 2.97 42.24
CA PHE A 209 7.44 2.07 41.25
C PHE A 209 8.83 1.61 41.69
N ASP A 210 9.11 0.32 41.53
CA ASP A 210 10.43 -0.25 41.80
C ASP A 210 11.39 -0.01 40.62
N ASN A 211 12.69 0.19 40.88
CA ASN A 211 13.74 0.31 39.85
C ASN A 211 13.54 1.47 38.86
N VAL A 212 13.00 2.61 39.29
CA VAL A 212 12.96 3.83 38.47
C VAL A 212 14.37 4.37 38.28
N GLU A 213 14.87 4.33 37.04
CA GLU A 213 16.17 4.89 36.66
C GLU A 213 16.05 6.40 36.40
N SER A 214 14.97 6.83 35.76
CA SER A 214 14.76 8.23 35.39
C SER A 214 13.28 8.56 35.23
N ALA A 215 12.93 9.81 35.51
CA ALA A 215 11.59 10.34 35.28
C ALA A 215 11.65 11.73 34.60
N PHE A 216 10.85 11.92 33.57
CA PHE A 216 10.80 13.11 32.72
C PHE A 216 9.42 13.74 32.73
N THR A 217 9.34 15.05 32.55
CA THR A 217 8.02 15.73 32.50
C THR A 217 7.30 15.52 31.17
N ASN A 218 8.06 15.38 30.09
CA ASN A 218 7.57 15.26 28.72
C ASN A 218 8.58 14.48 27.84
N THR A 219 8.15 14.09 26.64
CA THR A 219 8.97 13.29 25.71
C THR A 219 10.19 14.04 25.18
N ASN A 220 10.16 15.37 25.04
CA ASN A 220 11.34 16.12 24.56
C ASN A 220 12.49 16.05 25.57
N ASP A 221 12.22 16.16 26.87
CA ASP A 221 13.24 16.01 27.92
C ASP A 221 13.84 14.60 27.88
N PHE A 222 12.99 13.59 27.69
CA PHE A 222 13.43 12.21 27.54
C PHE A 222 14.32 12.02 26.30
N LEU A 223 13.91 12.56 25.14
CA LEU A 223 14.69 12.48 23.90
C LEU A 223 16.06 13.15 24.00
N GLN A 224 16.19 14.22 24.80
CA GLN A 224 17.49 14.86 25.05
C GLN A 224 18.40 13.99 25.92
N ALA A 225 17.84 13.23 26.87
CA ALA A 225 18.60 12.33 27.73
C ALA A 225 18.88 10.96 27.09
N LEU A 226 18.06 10.54 26.14
CA LEU A 226 18.09 9.21 25.50
C LEU A 226 19.46 8.80 24.95
N PRO A 227 20.25 9.68 24.25
CA PRO A 227 21.56 9.30 23.74
C PRO A 227 22.60 8.96 24.81
N ALA A 228 22.41 9.45 26.04
CA ALA A 228 23.31 9.18 27.17
C ALA A 228 22.94 7.89 27.93
N MET A 229 21.77 7.33 27.66
CA MET A 229 21.31 6.09 28.28
C MET A 229 21.91 4.88 27.58
N CYS A 230 22.48 3.96 28.35
CA CYS A 230 23.01 2.71 27.81
C CYS A 230 21.88 1.67 27.72
N PHE A 231 21.53 1.26 26.50
CA PHE A 231 20.66 0.09 26.25
C PHE A 231 21.51 -1.03 25.69
N GLN A 232 21.44 -2.22 26.28
CA GLN A 232 22.25 -3.37 25.88
C GLN A 232 21.53 -4.68 26.21
N ASP A 233 21.36 -5.53 25.19
CA ASP A 233 20.87 -6.91 25.32
C ASP A 233 19.58 -7.10 26.13
N GLU A 234 18.62 -6.19 25.99
CA GLU A 234 17.38 -6.16 26.78
C GLU A 234 16.09 -6.08 25.94
N TYR A 235 14.96 -6.41 26.56
CA TYR A 235 13.63 -6.11 26.05
C TYR A 235 13.19 -4.73 26.52
N ILE A 236 12.86 -3.84 25.60
CA ILE A 236 12.38 -2.49 25.88
C ILE A 236 10.90 -2.42 25.53
N LEU A 237 10.03 -2.39 26.53
CA LEU A 237 8.60 -2.18 26.35
C LEU A 237 8.31 -0.67 26.37
N MET A 238 7.79 -0.14 25.28
CA MET A 238 7.35 1.25 25.19
C MET A 238 5.83 1.30 25.30
N LYS A 239 5.32 1.90 26.37
CA LYS A 239 3.89 1.96 26.65
C LYS A 239 3.48 3.40 26.93
N GLY A 240 2.66 3.97 26.06
CA GLY A 240 2.28 5.37 26.22
C GLY A 240 1.03 5.79 25.48
N ALA A 241 0.57 7.00 25.82
CA ALA A 241 -0.53 7.65 25.12
C ALA A 241 0.00 8.35 23.87
N ARG A 242 -0.82 8.39 22.81
CA ARG A 242 -0.46 8.99 21.52
C ARG A 242 0.07 10.43 21.62
N GLU A 243 -0.40 11.22 22.58
CA GLU A 243 0.05 12.61 22.77
C GLU A 243 1.52 12.75 23.20
N PHE A 244 2.12 11.67 23.72
CA PHE A 244 3.53 11.65 24.08
C PHE A 244 4.43 11.30 22.90
N GLU A 245 3.88 10.91 21.74
CA GLU A 245 4.65 10.65 20.51
C GLU A 245 5.89 9.75 20.74
N LEU A 246 5.73 8.67 21.53
CA LEU A 246 6.87 7.81 21.90
C LEU A 246 7.52 7.13 20.68
N GLU A 247 6.84 7.08 19.53
CA GLU A 247 7.42 6.70 18.23
C GLU A 247 8.69 7.51 17.90
N ARG A 248 8.79 8.76 18.37
CA ARG A 248 9.98 9.58 18.22
C ARG A 248 11.18 9.00 18.98
N ALA A 249 10.95 8.44 20.15
CA ALA A 249 12.00 7.77 20.93
C ALA A 249 12.30 6.37 20.40
N GLU A 250 11.28 5.67 19.90
CA GLU A 250 11.42 4.37 19.22
C GLU A 250 12.44 4.47 18.07
N ALA A 251 12.41 5.56 17.29
CA ALA A 251 13.34 5.81 16.19
C ALA A 251 14.83 5.90 16.60
N PHE A 252 15.15 6.15 17.88
CA PHE A 252 16.51 6.12 18.41
C PHE A 252 16.90 4.74 18.97
N LEU A 253 15.91 3.93 19.34
CA LEU A 253 16.11 2.63 19.99
C LEU A 253 16.08 1.46 19.00
N ILE A 254 15.47 1.63 17.83
CA ILE A 254 15.47 0.63 16.76
C ILE A 254 16.83 0.59 16.06
N GLU A 255 17.28 -0.62 15.69
CA GLU A 255 18.45 -0.82 14.82
C GLU A 255 18.16 -0.19 13.46
N LYS A 256 18.76 0.99 13.20
CA LYS A 256 18.60 1.70 11.92
C LYS A 256 19.27 0.89 10.82
N THR A 257 18.48 0.15 10.06
CA THR A 257 18.99 -0.52 8.86
C THR A 257 19.22 0.45 7.70
N HIS A 258 18.48 1.57 7.56
CA HIS A 258 18.87 2.71 6.72
C HIS A 258 18.24 4.03 7.23
N ALA A 259 19.02 5.13 7.32
CA ALA A 259 18.62 6.40 7.94
C ALA A 259 17.89 7.39 7.00
N THR A 260 17.67 7.02 5.74
CA THR A 260 16.95 7.81 4.74
C THR A 260 15.66 7.07 4.39
N VAL A 261 14.52 7.69 4.65
CA VAL A 261 13.19 7.17 4.29
C VAL A 261 12.64 8.05 3.17
N LEU A 262 12.15 7.41 2.12
CA LEU A 262 11.37 8.03 1.06
C LEU A 262 9.93 7.53 1.22
N GLU A 263 9.05 8.41 1.67
CA GLU A 263 7.62 8.13 1.77
C GLU A 263 6.96 8.38 0.42
N ILE A 264 6.09 7.47 -0.01
CA ILE A 264 5.36 7.56 -1.27
C ILE A 264 3.86 7.55 -0.96
N ASN A 265 3.16 8.59 -1.38
CA ASN A 265 1.71 8.69 -1.25
C ASN A 265 1.01 7.98 -2.41
N LEU A 266 0.61 6.72 -2.22
CA LEU A 266 -0.13 5.96 -3.22
C LEU A 266 -1.47 6.60 -3.62
N ASN A 267 -2.12 7.37 -2.73
CA ASN A 267 -3.36 8.07 -3.09
C ASN A 267 -3.09 9.21 -4.09
N ALA A 268 -1.94 9.87 -3.99
CA ALA A 268 -1.53 10.87 -4.96
C ALA A 268 -1.30 10.25 -6.35
N ILE A 269 -0.66 9.08 -6.41
CA ILE A 269 -0.49 8.31 -7.66
C ILE A 269 -1.85 7.96 -8.28
N ALA A 270 -2.78 7.43 -7.49
CA ALA A 270 -4.12 7.09 -7.94
C ALA A 270 -4.92 8.30 -8.46
N HIS A 271 -4.84 9.43 -7.75
CA HIS A 271 -5.42 10.71 -8.17
C HIS A 271 -4.84 11.17 -9.50
N ASN A 272 -3.51 11.22 -9.61
CA ASN A 272 -2.80 11.67 -10.81
C ASN A 272 -3.14 10.78 -12.01
N PHE A 273 -3.11 9.46 -11.84
CA PHE A 273 -3.51 8.52 -12.88
C PHE A 273 -4.94 8.77 -13.37
N SER A 274 -5.89 8.97 -12.44
CA SER A 274 -7.29 9.24 -12.75
C SER A 274 -7.48 10.59 -13.47
N TYR A 275 -6.74 11.62 -13.06
CA TYR A 275 -6.73 12.92 -13.74
C TYR A 275 -6.31 12.78 -15.20
N TYR A 276 -5.16 12.18 -15.49
CA TYR A 276 -4.72 12.01 -16.88
C TYR A 276 -5.66 11.12 -17.67
N LYS A 277 -6.26 10.09 -17.05
CA LYS A 277 -7.24 9.23 -17.71
C LYS A 277 -8.49 10.01 -18.12
N SER A 278 -8.88 11.04 -17.36
CA SER A 278 -10.00 11.93 -17.71
C SER A 278 -9.73 12.85 -18.91
N LEU A 279 -8.46 13.08 -19.26
CA LEU A 279 -8.08 13.88 -20.44
C LEU A 279 -8.12 13.09 -21.75
N LEU A 280 -8.29 11.77 -21.67
CA LEU A 280 -8.23 10.89 -22.84
C LEU A 280 -9.58 10.77 -23.54
N SER A 281 -9.52 10.67 -24.86
CA SER A 281 -10.68 10.31 -25.68
C SER A 281 -11.13 8.88 -25.35
N PRO A 282 -12.42 8.54 -25.55
CA PRO A 282 -12.90 7.18 -25.34
C PRO A 282 -12.05 6.15 -26.11
N ASN A 283 -11.77 5.02 -25.48
CA ASN A 283 -10.97 3.90 -26.02
C ASN A 283 -9.47 4.13 -26.18
N VAL A 284 -8.95 5.34 -25.91
CA VAL A 284 -7.50 5.56 -25.86
C VAL A 284 -6.93 4.88 -24.63
N LYS A 285 -5.92 4.05 -24.84
CA LYS A 285 -5.25 3.29 -23.79
C LYS A 285 -4.26 4.14 -23.01
N MET A 286 -3.98 3.74 -21.78
CA MET A 286 -2.91 4.35 -20.98
C MET A 286 -1.85 3.34 -20.58
N MET A 287 -0.61 3.60 -21.00
CA MET A 287 0.58 2.93 -20.51
C MET A 287 1.20 3.75 -19.38
N ALA A 288 1.36 3.14 -18.21
CA ALA A 288 2.02 3.76 -17.07
C ALA A 288 3.50 3.38 -17.03
N MET A 289 4.37 4.38 -16.91
CA MET A 289 5.81 4.17 -16.86
C MET A 289 6.26 3.95 -15.40
N VAL A 290 6.59 2.70 -15.06
CA VAL A 290 7.00 2.27 -13.70
C VAL A 290 8.50 1.96 -13.62
N LYS A 291 9.28 2.48 -14.56
CA LYS A 291 10.74 2.27 -14.69
C LYS A 291 11.55 2.87 -13.54
N ALA A 292 12.75 2.32 -13.31
CA ALA A 292 13.76 2.75 -12.33
C ALA A 292 13.44 2.37 -10.88
N ALA A 293 12.79 1.21 -10.65
CA ALA A 293 12.43 0.69 -9.33
C ALA A 293 11.63 1.66 -8.44
N SER A 294 10.94 2.64 -9.02
CA SER A 294 10.39 3.79 -8.26
C SER A 294 11.44 4.53 -7.41
N TYR A 295 12.73 4.44 -7.78
CA TYR A 295 13.90 4.85 -7.00
C TYR A 295 14.19 4.00 -5.73
N GLY A 296 13.85 2.71 -5.76
CA GLY A 296 14.19 1.71 -4.74
C GLY A 296 13.12 1.47 -3.67
N THR A 297 11.85 1.80 -3.95
CA THR A 297 10.84 2.07 -2.90
C THR A 297 9.40 1.60 -3.15
N GLY A 298 9.16 0.69 -4.11
CA GLY A 298 7.83 0.05 -4.24
C GLY A 298 7.26 0.04 -5.65
N ASP A 299 8.06 -0.45 -6.60
CA ASP A 299 7.62 -0.71 -7.98
C ASP A 299 6.45 -1.71 -8.04
N VAL A 300 6.43 -2.69 -7.12
CA VAL A 300 5.35 -3.66 -6.99
C VAL A 300 4.05 -3.02 -6.51
N GLU A 301 4.08 -2.23 -5.44
CA GLU A 301 2.89 -1.58 -4.87
C GLU A 301 2.28 -0.59 -5.86
N ILE A 302 3.12 0.19 -6.56
CA ILE A 302 2.65 1.11 -7.61
C ILE A 302 2.06 0.31 -8.79
N ALA A 303 2.70 -0.78 -9.23
CA ALA A 303 2.16 -1.61 -10.31
C ALA A 303 0.82 -2.26 -9.93
N GLN A 304 0.69 -2.77 -8.70
CA GLN A 304 -0.56 -3.36 -8.18
C GLN A 304 -1.68 -2.31 -8.10
N LEU A 305 -1.36 -1.11 -7.61
CA LEU A 305 -2.29 0.02 -7.61
C LEU A 305 -2.74 0.37 -9.03
N LEU A 306 -1.81 0.51 -9.97
CA LEU A 306 -2.12 0.84 -11.36
C LEU A 306 -2.96 -0.26 -12.05
N GLU A 307 -2.68 -1.53 -11.77
CA GLU A 307 -3.48 -2.66 -12.24
C GLU A 307 -4.91 -2.61 -11.64
N PHE A 308 -5.05 -2.27 -10.36
CA PHE A 308 -6.34 -2.05 -9.72
C PHE A 308 -7.12 -0.92 -10.40
N TYR A 309 -6.46 0.20 -10.72
CA TYR A 309 -7.01 1.34 -11.48
C TYR A 309 -7.13 1.09 -13.00
N LYS A 310 -6.87 -0.15 -13.45
CA LYS A 310 -7.02 -0.59 -14.84
C LYS A 310 -6.14 0.22 -15.81
N ALA A 311 -4.85 0.32 -15.51
CA ALA A 311 -3.85 0.65 -16.53
C ALA A 311 -3.87 -0.41 -17.63
N ASP A 312 -3.80 0.01 -18.89
CA ASP A 312 -3.83 -0.92 -20.04
C ASP A 312 -2.48 -1.62 -20.22
N TYR A 313 -1.39 -0.91 -19.92
CA TYR A 313 -0.03 -1.37 -20.05
C TYR A 313 0.84 -0.80 -18.93
N LEU A 314 1.87 -1.55 -18.55
CA LEU A 314 3.00 -1.05 -17.78
C LEU A 314 4.26 -1.03 -18.66
N ALA A 315 5.20 -0.15 -18.35
CA ALA A 315 6.50 -0.13 -19.00
C ALA A 315 7.63 0.01 -17.97
N VAL A 316 8.62 -0.88 -18.10
CA VAL A 316 9.82 -0.97 -17.26
C VAL A 316 11.08 -0.66 -18.08
N ALA A 317 12.18 -0.30 -17.42
CA ALA A 317 13.44 -0.06 -18.10
C ALA A 317 14.10 -1.37 -18.53
N TYR A 318 14.14 -2.37 -17.62
CA TYR A 318 14.92 -3.59 -17.81
C TYR A 318 14.09 -4.86 -17.57
N THR A 319 14.56 -5.98 -18.12
CA THR A 319 13.91 -7.29 -18.01
C THR A 319 13.74 -7.74 -16.56
N ASP A 320 14.71 -7.44 -15.69
CA ASP A 320 14.68 -7.82 -14.27
C ASP A 320 13.49 -7.20 -13.52
N GLU A 321 13.21 -5.93 -13.77
CA GLU A 321 12.05 -5.23 -13.20
C GLU A 321 10.74 -5.92 -13.64
N GLY A 322 10.60 -6.21 -14.93
CA GLY A 322 9.40 -6.90 -15.45
C GLY A 322 9.23 -8.32 -14.88
N VAL A 323 10.32 -9.07 -14.73
CA VAL A 323 10.30 -10.41 -14.11
C VAL A 323 9.90 -10.30 -12.64
N HIS A 324 10.37 -9.28 -11.92
CA HIS A 324 9.98 -9.05 -10.53
C HIS A 324 8.47 -8.81 -10.42
N LEU A 325 7.92 -7.90 -11.22
CA LEU A 325 6.47 -7.62 -11.25
C LEU A 325 5.64 -8.87 -11.56
N ARG A 326 6.09 -9.71 -12.50
CA ARG A 326 5.42 -10.97 -12.83
C ARG A 326 5.42 -11.97 -11.69
N LYS A 327 6.52 -12.08 -10.93
CA LYS A 327 6.61 -12.95 -9.75
C LYS A 327 5.66 -12.50 -8.64
N GLU A 328 5.42 -11.21 -8.53
CA GLU A 328 4.45 -10.61 -7.58
C GLU A 328 2.99 -10.62 -8.10
N GLY A 329 2.74 -11.31 -9.22
CA GLY A 329 1.39 -11.61 -9.70
C GLY A 329 0.76 -10.56 -10.62
N ILE A 330 1.51 -9.54 -11.06
CA ILE A 330 1.01 -8.55 -12.03
C ILE A 330 0.67 -9.23 -13.35
N LYS A 331 -0.55 -9.00 -13.86
CA LYS A 331 -1.08 -9.60 -15.09
C LYS A 331 -1.14 -8.64 -16.26
N THR A 332 -1.12 -7.34 -15.97
CA THR A 332 -1.14 -6.26 -16.96
C THR A 332 0.02 -6.44 -17.94
N PRO A 333 -0.17 -6.25 -19.26
CA PRO A 333 0.91 -6.32 -20.23
C PRO A 333 2.09 -5.41 -19.87
N ILE A 334 3.32 -5.91 -20.02
CA ILE A 334 4.54 -5.19 -19.62
C ILE A 334 5.47 -5.07 -20.82
N MET A 335 5.76 -3.83 -21.19
CA MET A 335 6.77 -3.48 -22.19
C MET A 335 8.13 -3.25 -21.51
N VAL A 336 9.20 -3.82 -22.08
CA VAL A 336 10.60 -3.59 -21.66
C VAL A 336 11.27 -2.64 -22.64
N MET A 337 11.67 -1.45 -22.16
CA MET A 337 12.21 -0.39 -23.04
C MET A 337 13.65 -0.62 -23.50
N ASN A 338 14.51 -1.20 -22.66
CA ASN A 338 15.90 -1.48 -23.01
C ASN A 338 16.17 -2.99 -22.91
N PRO A 339 15.60 -3.80 -23.82
CA PRO A 339 15.85 -5.23 -23.80
C PRO A 339 17.29 -5.52 -24.22
N GLU A 340 17.92 -6.48 -23.56
CA GLU A 340 19.21 -7.05 -23.95
C GLU A 340 18.98 -8.39 -24.65
N ASP A 341 19.80 -8.68 -25.65
CA ASP A 341 19.63 -9.85 -26.53
C ASP A 341 19.66 -11.17 -25.74
N GLU A 342 20.50 -11.23 -24.70
CA GLU A 342 20.67 -12.39 -23.81
C GLU A 342 19.42 -12.69 -22.97
N HIS A 343 18.50 -11.73 -22.86
CA HIS A 343 17.34 -11.82 -22.00
C HIS A 343 16.03 -12.17 -22.74
N TYR A 344 16.04 -12.37 -24.06
CA TYR A 344 14.82 -12.67 -24.82
C TYR A 344 14.11 -13.95 -24.38
N GLU A 345 14.84 -15.03 -24.08
CA GLU A 345 14.24 -16.26 -23.55
C GLU A 345 13.52 -15.99 -22.22
N ARG A 346 14.14 -15.18 -21.35
CA ARG A 346 13.56 -14.81 -20.07
C ARG A 346 12.31 -13.93 -20.25
N MET A 347 12.32 -13.01 -21.21
CA MET A 347 11.13 -12.23 -21.56
C MET A 347 10.00 -13.12 -22.07
N ALA A 348 10.29 -14.10 -22.93
CA ALA A 348 9.32 -15.08 -23.41
C ALA A 348 8.67 -15.86 -22.27
N ARG A 349 9.49 -16.41 -21.37
CA ARG A 349 9.02 -17.19 -20.22
C ARG A 349 8.10 -16.40 -19.27
N TYR A 350 8.31 -15.10 -19.14
CA TYR A 350 7.55 -14.22 -18.24
C TYR A 350 6.49 -13.36 -18.95
N GLY A 351 6.27 -13.54 -20.26
CA GLY A 351 5.30 -12.75 -21.03
C GLY A 351 5.59 -11.25 -20.98
N LEU A 352 6.85 -10.88 -21.25
CA LEU A 352 7.32 -9.50 -21.36
C LEU A 352 7.57 -9.15 -22.83
N GLU A 353 7.16 -7.95 -23.24
CA GLU A 353 7.20 -7.51 -24.64
C GLU A 353 8.39 -6.56 -24.88
N PRO A 354 9.37 -6.92 -25.74
CA PRO A 354 10.56 -6.09 -25.94
C PRO A 354 10.34 -4.90 -26.88
N GLU A 355 10.98 -3.78 -26.56
CA GLU A 355 11.22 -2.66 -27.48
C GLU A 355 12.29 -3.00 -28.52
N ILE A 356 11.99 -2.80 -29.81
CA ILE A 356 12.94 -2.94 -30.91
C ILE A 356 13.13 -1.56 -31.54
N TYR A 357 14.37 -1.07 -31.52
CA TYR A 357 14.70 0.32 -31.89
C TYR A 357 15.77 0.45 -32.98
N SER A 358 16.28 -0.66 -33.52
CA SER A 358 17.29 -0.67 -34.59
C SER A 358 17.23 -1.95 -35.44
N MET A 359 17.78 -1.90 -36.65
CA MET A 359 17.89 -3.10 -37.51
C MET A 359 18.72 -4.21 -36.84
N ARG A 360 19.74 -3.83 -36.07
CA ARG A 360 20.55 -4.79 -35.30
C ARG A 360 19.71 -5.53 -34.26
N SER A 361 18.95 -4.81 -33.42
CA SER A 361 18.07 -5.44 -32.42
C SER A 361 16.97 -6.29 -33.08
N LEU A 362 16.43 -5.84 -34.22
CA LEU A 362 15.45 -6.63 -34.96
C LEU A 362 16.06 -7.95 -35.44
N GLN A 363 17.22 -7.92 -36.09
CA GLN A 363 17.89 -9.14 -36.56
C GLN A 363 18.21 -10.10 -35.41
N ARG A 364 18.63 -9.59 -34.24
CA ARG A 364 18.88 -10.39 -33.05
C ARG A 364 17.62 -11.06 -32.52
N TYR A 365 16.51 -10.31 -32.46
CA TYR A 365 15.21 -10.86 -32.07
C TYR A 365 14.72 -11.93 -33.05
N LEU A 366 14.85 -11.69 -34.35
CA LEU A 366 14.47 -12.65 -35.39
C LEU A 366 15.30 -13.95 -35.33
N LEU A 367 16.59 -13.85 -34.99
CA LEU A 367 17.44 -15.02 -34.75
C LEU A 367 16.97 -15.82 -33.54
N PHE A 368 16.69 -15.13 -32.43
CA PHE A 368 16.11 -15.75 -31.24
C PHE A 368 14.80 -16.46 -31.58
N ALA A 369 13.88 -15.78 -32.27
CA ALA A 369 12.57 -16.32 -32.59
C ALA A 369 12.59 -17.54 -33.52
N ARG A 370 13.61 -17.66 -34.38
CA ARG A 370 13.83 -18.88 -35.18
C ARG A 370 14.33 -20.06 -34.35
N SER A 371 15.05 -19.80 -33.27
CA SER A 371 15.64 -20.83 -32.41
C SER A 371 14.74 -21.26 -31.25
N TYR A 372 13.75 -20.43 -30.91
CA TYR A 372 12.83 -20.69 -29.81
C TYR A 372 11.66 -21.55 -30.29
N THR A 373 11.33 -22.61 -29.54
CA THR A 373 10.34 -23.62 -29.95
C THR A 373 8.92 -23.31 -29.52
N GLU A 374 8.75 -22.38 -28.58
CA GLU A 374 7.45 -21.92 -28.09
C GLU A 374 7.10 -20.55 -28.72
N ASP A 375 5.91 -20.04 -28.39
CA ASP A 375 5.49 -18.73 -28.85
C ASP A 375 6.43 -17.63 -28.30
N VAL A 376 6.90 -16.78 -29.21
CA VAL A 376 7.70 -15.62 -28.85
C VAL A 376 6.81 -14.43 -28.51
N PRO A 377 7.27 -13.53 -27.61
CA PRO A 377 6.58 -12.29 -27.34
C PRO A 377 6.29 -11.47 -28.61
N SER A 378 5.20 -10.75 -28.58
CA SER A 378 5.00 -9.63 -29.49
C SER A 378 5.97 -8.50 -29.16
N VAL A 379 6.26 -7.63 -30.13
CA VAL A 379 7.27 -6.58 -30.00
C VAL A 379 6.69 -5.19 -30.20
N HIS A 380 7.39 -4.19 -29.63
CA HIS A 380 7.08 -2.78 -29.78
C HIS A 380 8.15 -2.10 -30.64
N ILE A 381 7.75 -1.48 -31.75
CA ILE A 381 8.68 -0.84 -32.68
C ILE A 381 8.84 0.64 -32.34
N LYS A 382 10.06 1.08 -32.07
CA LYS A 382 10.35 2.48 -31.79
C LYS A 382 10.88 3.21 -33.01
N LEU A 383 10.27 4.33 -33.33
CA LEU A 383 10.69 5.23 -34.39
C LEU A 383 11.38 6.45 -33.80
N ASP A 384 12.37 6.97 -34.50
CA ASP A 384 12.95 8.27 -34.19
C ASP A 384 12.39 9.33 -35.12
N THR A 385 11.53 10.19 -34.59
CA THR A 385 10.94 11.30 -35.35
C THR A 385 11.56 12.66 -35.05
N GLY A 386 12.61 12.70 -34.23
CA GLY A 386 13.35 13.94 -33.91
C GLY A 386 14.01 13.98 -32.53
N MET A 387 13.92 12.92 -31.71
CA MET A 387 14.60 12.90 -30.41
C MET A 387 16.09 12.53 -30.54
N HIS A 388 16.48 11.82 -31.62
CA HIS A 388 17.86 11.44 -31.92
C HIS A 388 18.56 10.67 -30.79
N ARG A 389 17.80 9.80 -30.11
CA ARG A 389 18.30 8.97 -29.00
C ARG A 389 18.28 7.49 -29.35
N LEU A 390 17.10 6.94 -29.61
CA LEU A 390 16.88 5.54 -29.98
C LEU A 390 15.63 5.47 -30.86
N GLY A 391 15.67 4.64 -31.90
CA GLY A 391 14.56 4.37 -32.80
C GLY A 391 15.00 4.31 -34.25
N PHE A 392 14.19 3.65 -35.08
CA PHE A 392 14.39 3.61 -36.52
C PHE A 392 14.23 5.00 -37.12
N MET A 393 15.22 5.43 -37.88
CA MET A 393 15.21 6.71 -38.57
C MET A 393 14.26 6.68 -39.78
N PRO A 394 13.77 7.84 -40.25
CA PRO A 394 12.84 7.89 -41.38
C PRO A 394 13.33 7.19 -42.66
N HIS A 395 14.64 7.15 -42.91
CA HIS A 395 15.22 6.48 -44.07
C HIS A 395 15.28 4.95 -43.92
N GLU A 396 15.18 4.42 -42.71
CA GLU A 396 15.19 2.98 -42.42
C GLU A 396 13.79 2.35 -42.52
N ILE A 397 12.72 3.16 -42.50
CA ILE A 397 11.33 2.68 -42.46
C ILE A 397 10.99 1.74 -43.62
N GLN A 398 11.53 2.01 -44.81
CA GLN A 398 11.30 1.14 -45.97
C GLN A 398 11.87 -0.26 -45.75
N VAL A 399 13.16 -0.33 -45.38
CA VAL A 399 13.87 -1.60 -45.13
C VAL A 399 13.26 -2.34 -43.93
N LEU A 400 12.86 -1.61 -42.88
CA LEU A 400 12.16 -2.15 -41.74
C LEU A 400 10.84 -2.81 -42.17
N SER A 401 10.02 -2.10 -42.95
CA SER A 401 8.70 -2.57 -43.41
C SER A 401 8.83 -3.83 -44.27
N GLU A 402 9.77 -3.82 -45.22
CA GLU A 402 10.10 -5.00 -46.05
C GLU A 402 10.56 -6.17 -45.18
N THR A 403 11.43 -5.92 -44.19
CA THR A 403 11.91 -6.96 -43.28
C THR A 403 10.74 -7.55 -42.48
N LEU A 404 9.91 -6.73 -41.84
CA LEU A 404 8.79 -7.21 -41.03
C LEU A 404 7.78 -8.03 -41.84
N SER A 405 7.51 -7.65 -43.09
CA SER A 405 6.60 -8.39 -43.98
C SER A 405 7.04 -9.84 -44.25
N GLN A 406 8.35 -10.13 -44.13
CA GLN A 406 8.89 -11.47 -44.32
C GLN A 406 8.74 -12.37 -43.09
N TYR A 407 8.33 -11.82 -41.93
CA TYR A 407 8.20 -12.55 -40.66
C TYR A 407 6.79 -12.37 -40.08
N PRO A 408 5.72 -12.84 -40.76
CA PRO A 408 4.35 -12.64 -40.32
C PRO A 408 3.98 -13.33 -38.99
N HIS A 409 4.83 -14.25 -38.52
CA HIS A 409 4.69 -14.90 -37.21
C HIS A 409 5.15 -14.01 -36.04
N ILE A 410 5.90 -12.94 -36.31
CA ILE A 410 6.31 -11.98 -35.29
C ILE A 410 5.25 -10.89 -35.22
N ARG A 411 4.45 -10.93 -34.15
CA ARG A 411 3.41 -9.93 -33.92
C ARG A 411 4.03 -8.62 -33.46
N ILE A 412 3.75 -7.54 -34.19
CA ILE A 412 3.98 -6.17 -33.73
C ILE A 412 2.77 -5.72 -32.91
N THR A 413 2.94 -5.50 -31.60
CA THR A 413 1.89 -4.99 -30.71
C THR A 413 1.66 -3.52 -30.95
N SER A 414 2.75 -2.75 -30.97
CA SER A 414 2.67 -1.30 -31.08
C SER A 414 3.82 -0.70 -31.89
N ILE A 415 3.59 0.50 -32.39
CA ILE A 415 4.60 1.38 -32.96
C ILE A 415 4.56 2.69 -32.19
N PHE A 416 5.72 3.23 -31.82
CA PHE A 416 5.78 4.45 -31.02
C PHE A 416 6.98 5.33 -31.30
N SER A 417 6.87 6.61 -30.99
CA SER A 417 7.96 7.58 -30.95
C SER A 417 7.90 8.38 -29.65
N HIS A 418 8.87 9.25 -29.39
CA HIS A 418 8.89 10.14 -28.21
C HIS A 418 9.01 11.60 -28.65
N LEU A 419 8.13 12.45 -28.11
CA LEU A 419 8.22 13.90 -28.31
C LEU A 419 9.41 14.45 -27.53
N ALA A 420 10.23 15.27 -28.17
CA ALA A 420 11.45 15.81 -27.58
C ALA A 420 11.21 17.07 -26.75
N ALA A 421 10.18 17.85 -27.08
CA ALA A 421 9.92 19.17 -26.48
C ALA A 421 8.42 19.43 -26.27
N SER A 422 7.68 18.39 -25.89
CA SER A 422 6.22 18.45 -25.70
C SER A 422 5.78 19.46 -24.64
N ASP A 423 6.66 19.86 -23.74
CA ASP A 423 6.46 20.82 -22.65
C ASP A 423 6.82 22.27 -23.03
N ASN A 424 7.47 22.49 -24.18
CA ASN A 424 7.91 23.80 -24.62
C ASN A 424 7.03 24.35 -25.77
N PRO A 425 6.18 25.37 -25.52
CA PRO A 425 5.34 25.98 -26.55
C PRO A 425 6.08 26.59 -27.73
N ASP A 426 7.30 27.09 -27.53
CA ASP A 426 8.11 27.68 -28.60
C ASP A 426 8.55 26.63 -29.64
N LEU A 427 8.46 25.34 -29.29
CA LEU A 427 8.83 24.21 -30.13
C LEU A 427 7.61 23.42 -30.63
N ASP A 428 6.41 24.00 -30.59
CA ASP A 428 5.19 23.33 -31.07
C ASP A 428 5.27 22.96 -32.55
N THR A 429 5.79 23.85 -33.40
CA THR A 429 6.00 23.55 -34.83
C THR A 429 6.88 22.31 -35.03
N PHE A 430 7.92 22.16 -34.21
CA PHE A 430 8.78 20.97 -34.24
C PHE A 430 8.03 19.74 -33.73
N THR A 431 7.27 19.88 -32.64
CA THR A 431 6.46 18.80 -32.07
C THR A 431 5.42 18.28 -33.05
N TYR A 432 4.70 19.16 -33.76
CA TYR A 432 3.79 18.77 -34.84
C TYR A 432 4.53 18.04 -35.97
N SER A 433 5.71 18.52 -36.37
CA SER A 433 6.54 17.80 -37.35
C SER A 433 6.94 16.39 -36.88
N GLN A 434 7.19 16.18 -35.58
CA GLN A 434 7.44 14.84 -35.03
C GLN A 434 6.22 13.93 -35.14
N ILE A 435 5.01 14.48 -34.91
CA ILE A 435 3.73 13.77 -34.99
C ILE A 435 3.42 13.38 -36.45
N ASP A 436 3.60 14.29 -37.41
CA ASP A 436 3.33 14.02 -38.83
C ASP A 436 4.26 12.94 -39.40
N LYS A 437 5.54 13.00 -39.04
CA LYS A 437 6.53 11.97 -39.40
C LYS A 437 6.17 10.62 -38.79
N PHE A 438 5.69 10.61 -37.56
CA PHE A 438 5.26 9.40 -36.87
C PHE A 438 4.08 8.77 -37.58
N ASP A 439 3.02 9.53 -37.84
CA ASP A 439 1.81 9.04 -38.51
C ASP A 439 2.15 8.45 -39.89
N SER A 440 2.90 9.20 -40.70
CA SER A 440 3.35 8.76 -42.03
C SER A 440 4.18 7.47 -41.99
N ALA A 441 5.07 7.33 -41.01
CA ALA A 441 5.91 6.14 -40.87
C ALA A 441 5.09 4.93 -40.38
N THR A 442 4.17 5.14 -39.43
CA THR A 442 3.31 4.06 -38.94
C THR A 442 2.39 3.52 -40.03
N GLN A 443 1.86 4.38 -40.91
CA GLN A 443 1.03 3.96 -42.03
C GLN A 443 1.80 3.06 -43.01
N LYS A 444 3.04 3.43 -43.38
CA LYS A 444 3.88 2.61 -44.25
C LYS A 444 4.17 1.22 -43.67
N ILE A 445 4.45 1.16 -42.37
CA ILE A 445 4.68 -0.11 -41.68
C ILE A 445 3.40 -0.94 -41.66
N ALA A 446 2.26 -0.32 -41.33
CA ALA A 446 0.96 -0.98 -41.28
C ALA A 446 0.56 -1.57 -42.64
N ASP A 447 0.76 -0.81 -43.73
CA ASP A 447 0.49 -1.27 -45.10
C ASP A 447 1.34 -2.51 -45.46
N ALA A 448 2.60 -2.55 -45.02
CA ALA A 448 3.50 -3.66 -45.32
C ALA A 448 3.20 -4.93 -44.51
N ILE A 449 2.76 -4.80 -43.25
CA ILE A 449 2.44 -5.94 -42.39
C ILE A 449 0.96 -6.36 -42.45
N GLY A 450 0.10 -5.57 -43.10
CA GLY A 450 -1.31 -5.88 -43.36
C GLY A 450 -2.27 -5.62 -42.20
N TYR A 451 -1.84 -4.91 -41.15
CA TYR A 451 -2.71 -4.48 -40.05
C TYR A 451 -2.11 -3.26 -39.35
N MET A 452 -2.93 -2.53 -38.57
CA MET A 452 -2.49 -1.38 -37.79
C MET A 452 -2.14 -1.81 -36.35
N PRO A 453 -0.87 -1.75 -35.91
CA PRO A 453 -0.50 -1.91 -34.50
C PRO A 453 -1.00 -0.73 -33.67
N ILE A 454 -1.01 -0.86 -32.33
CA ILE A 454 -1.32 0.25 -31.42
C ILE A 454 -0.30 1.38 -31.67
N ARG A 455 -0.76 2.61 -31.89
CA ARG A 455 0.13 3.77 -32.05
C ARG A 455 0.14 4.62 -30.80
N HIS A 456 1.32 5.00 -30.36
CA HIS A 456 1.47 5.92 -29.23
C HIS A 456 2.66 6.87 -29.39
N ILE A 457 2.46 8.17 -29.17
CA ILE A 457 3.55 9.15 -29.21
C ILE A 457 3.60 10.07 -28.00
N LEU A 458 2.45 10.39 -27.41
CA LEU A 458 2.35 11.34 -26.31
C LEU A 458 3.00 10.80 -25.03
N ASN A 459 3.89 11.62 -24.46
CA ASN A 459 4.35 11.55 -23.07
C ASN A 459 3.45 12.44 -22.19
N THR A 460 3.78 12.64 -20.91
CA THR A 460 3.00 13.48 -19.98
C THR A 460 2.62 14.85 -20.55
N GLY A 461 3.57 15.66 -21.03
CA GLY A 461 3.26 16.97 -21.61
C GLY A 461 2.49 16.86 -22.93
N GLY A 462 2.73 15.79 -23.69
CA GLY A 462 1.97 15.44 -24.88
C GLY A 462 0.47 15.30 -24.61
N ILE A 463 0.11 14.57 -23.55
CA ILE A 463 -1.29 14.30 -23.16
C ILE A 463 -2.05 15.60 -22.89
N GLU A 464 -1.40 16.56 -22.22
CA GLU A 464 -2.01 17.84 -21.83
C GLU A 464 -2.15 18.81 -23.01
N ARG A 465 -1.16 18.84 -23.90
CA ARG A 465 -1.02 19.91 -24.89
C ARG A 465 -1.46 19.52 -26.31
N PHE A 466 -1.48 18.23 -26.63
CA PHE A 466 -1.75 17.72 -27.98
C PHE A 466 -2.85 16.65 -28.00
N PRO A 467 -4.09 16.96 -27.53
CA PRO A 467 -5.17 15.98 -27.42
C PRO A 467 -5.57 15.35 -28.77
N ASN A 468 -5.32 16.04 -29.88
CA ASN A 468 -5.62 15.53 -31.23
C ASN A 468 -4.63 14.43 -31.71
N ALA A 469 -3.53 14.21 -30.98
CA ALA A 469 -2.48 13.25 -31.32
C ALA A 469 -2.39 12.10 -30.31
N GLN A 470 -3.50 11.76 -29.64
CA GLN A 470 -3.56 10.65 -28.69
C GLN A 470 -3.39 9.28 -29.36
N PHE A 471 -3.79 9.16 -30.63
CA PHE A 471 -3.82 7.90 -31.38
C PHE A 471 -4.54 6.79 -30.59
N ASP A 472 -3.88 5.64 -30.37
CA ASP A 472 -4.48 4.46 -29.77
C ASP A 472 -4.07 4.30 -28.29
N MET A 473 -2.93 4.88 -27.89
CA MET A 473 -2.41 4.81 -26.53
C MET A 473 -1.53 6.02 -26.18
N VAL A 474 -1.51 6.42 -24.91
CA VAL A 474 -0.59 7.43 -24.37
C VAL A 474 0.34 6.85 -23.33
N ARG A 475 1.47 7.51 -23.06
CA ARG A 475 2.44 7.08 -22.04
C ARG A 475 2.55 8.09 -20.92
N LEU A 476 2.04 7.72 -19.75
CA LEU A 476 2.08 8.54 -18.54
C LEU A 476 3.33 8.22 -17.72
N GLY A 477 4.25 9.19 -17.63
CA GLY A 477 5.49 9.08 -16.86
C GLY A 477 5.50 10.02 -15.66
N ILE A 478 6.21 11.14 -15.77
CA ILE A 478 6.46 12.06 -14.65
C ILE A 478 5.18 12.67 -14.07
N GLY A 479 4.12 12.79 -14.87
CA GLY A 479 2.80 13.22 -14.41
C GLY A 479 2.15 12.29 -13.40
N LEU A 480 2.52 11.00 -13.41
CA LEU A 480 2.08 10.06 -12.38
C LEU A 480 2.59 10.48 -10.98
N TYR A 481 3.75 11.14 -10.94
CA TYR A 481 4.46 11.57 -9.74
C TYR A 481 4.23 13.04 -9.39
N GLY A 482 3.16 13.66 -9.91
CA GLY A 482 2.76 15.00 -9.49
C GLY A 482 3.44 16.15 -10.24
N ILE A 483 4.02 15.90 -11.42
CA ILE A 483 4.71 16.91 -12.22
C ILE A 483 4.04 17.06 -13.59
N GLY A 484 3.39 18.21 -13.82
CA GLY A 484 2.76 18.56 -15.10
C GLY A 484 3.70 19.30 -16.06
N SER A 485 3.24 19.63 -17.27
CA SER A 485 4.06 20.39 -18.24
C SER A 485 4.30 21.86 -17.86
N ASN A 486 3.47 22.42 -16.97
CA ASN A 486 3.61 23.77 -16.44
C ASN A 486 2.96 23.88 -15.05
N GLU A 487 3.06 25.04 -14.41
CA GLU A 487 2.49 25.28 -13.07
C GLU A 487 0.98 25.07 -13.01
N THR A 488 0.24 25.48 -14.05
CA THR A 488 -1.22 25.32 -14.11
C THR A 488 -1.61 23.85 -14.15
N GLN A 489 -0.92 23.04 -14.96
CA GLN A 489 -1.16 21.60 -15.03
C GLN A 489 -0.73 20.89 -13.75
N THR A 490 0.39 21.30 -13.17
CA THR A 490 0.89 20.77 -11.89
C THR A 490 -0.09 21.03 -10.74
N ALA A 491 -0.83 22.14 -10.76
CA ALA A 491 -1.83 22.46 -9.74
C ALA A 491 -3.02 21.48 -9.69
N HIS A 492 -3.26 20.69 -10.74
CA HIS A 492 -4.27 19.64 -10.75
C HIS A 492 -3.79 18.31 -10.18
N LEU A 493 -2.48 18.19 -9.93
CA LEU A 493 -1.83 16.96 -9.49
C LEU A 493 -1.52 17.01 -7.99
N MET A 494 -1.42 15.83 -7.39
CA MET A 494 -0.94 15.65 -6.02
C MET A 494 0.55 15.28 -6.03
N GLN A 495 1.31 15.87 -5.10
CA GLN A 495 2.69 15.49 -4.85
C GLN A 495 2.73 14.07 -4.25
N VAL A 496 3.60 13.24 -4.82
CA VAL A 496 3.74 11.81 -4.47
C VAL A 496 4.78 11.60 -3.40
#